data_AF-A0A1F2T1P1-F1
#
_entry.id   AF-A0A1F2T1P1-F1
#
_cell.length_a   1.000
_cell.length_b   1.000
_cell.length_c   1.000
_cell.angle_alpha   90.00
_cell.angle_beta   90.00
_cell.angle_gamma   90.00
#
_symmetry.space_group_name_H-M   'P 1'
#
loop_
_entity.id
_entity.type
_entity.pdbx_description
1 polymer ?
#
loop_
_entity_poly.entity_id
_entity_poly.type
_entity_poly.pdbx_seq_one_letter_code
_entity_poly.pdbx_strand_id
1 'polypeptide(L)'
;MATTVSACGGGSKEAAPASEPAGAAAGAAGGGQKVDPATAGNVTGVATIDGTAPKNEPIKMNADPVCVREAKGVQLQETYLVGADGKSLGNVFVYVKDGLGNYVYDQPTDSAKIDQKECRYRPHVFGMRVGQTVEILNSDPTLHNIHAMPTANQ
;
A
#
# COMPACT_ATOMS: atom_id res chain seq x y z
N MET A 1 -7.20 -28.32 -58.68
CA MET A 1 -6.06 -27.51 -58.20
C MET A 1 -6.08 -27.57 -56.69
N ALA A 2 -5.23 -28.42 -56.13
CA ALA A 2 -5.11 -28.62 -54.69
C ALA A 2 -3.97 -27.74 -54.20
N THR A 3 -4.28 -26.80 -53.32
CA THR A 3 -3.29 -25.93 -52.68
C THR A 3 -3.01 -26.49 -51.30
N THR A 4 -1.95 -27.26 -51.18
CA THR A 4 -1.32 -27.64 -49.91
C THR A 4 -0.54 -26.45 -49.37
N VAL A 5 -0.86 -25.96 -48.18
CA VAL A 5 0.06 -25.15 -47.38
C VAL A 5 0.47 -25.99 -46.18
N SER A 6 1.75 -26.35 -46.16
CA SER A 6 2.44 -27.00 -45.07
C SER A 6 2.72 -25.96 -43.97
N ALA A 7 2.30 -26.24 -42.75
CA ALA A 7 2.74 -25.52 -41.56
C ALA A 7 3.15 -26.55 -40.50
N CYS A 8 4.45 -26.87 -40.47
CA CYS A 8 5.13 -27.42 -39.32
C CYS A 8 5.89 -26.28 -38.64
N GLY A 9 5.56 -26.01 -37.38
CA GLY A 9 6.25 -25.05 -36.53
C GLY A 9 5.86 -25.32 -35.09
N GLY A 10 6.53 -26.30 -34.49
CA GLY A 10 6.32 -26.68 -33.10
C GLY A 10 6.75 -25.59 -32.12
N GLY A 11 6.31 -25.78 -30.87
CA GLY A 11 6.71 -24.95 -29.76
C GLY A 11 5.60 -24.86 -28.73
N SER A 12 5.37 -25.96 -28.01
CA SER A 12 4.75 -25.90 -26.68
C SER A 12 5.50 -24.84 -25.88
N LYS A 13 4.92 -23.65 -25.73
CA LYS A 13 5.41 -22.69 -24.76
C LYS A 13 5.04 -23.23 -23.39
N GLU A 14 6.01 -23.96 -22.85
CA GLU A 14 6.25 -24.15 -21.44
C GLU A 14 5.72 -22.94 -20.66
N ALA A 15 4.78 -23.21 -19.75
CA ALA A 15 4.39 -22.22 -18.76
C ALA A 15 5.66 -21.79 -18.04
N ALA A 16 6.01 -20.51 -18.16
CA ALA A 16 7.06 -19.94 -17.33
C ALA A 16 6.71 -20.23 -15.87
N PRO A 17 7.62 -20.77 -15.06
CA PRO A 17 7.32 -20.98 -13.65
C PRO A 17 7.01 -19.60 -13.07
N ALA A 18 5.91 -19.52 -12.30
CA ALA A 18 5.69 -18.41 -11.40
C ALA A 18 6.98 -18.28 -10.57
N SER A 19 7.69 -17.17 -10.75
CA SER A 19 8.81 -16.86 -9.89
C SER A 19 8.25 -16.76 -8.47
N GLU A 20 8.58 -17.75 -7.63
CA GLU A 20 8.47 -17.59 -6.19
C GLU A 20 9.11 -16.23 -5.84
N PRO A 21 8.48 -15.41 -4.98
CA PRO A 21 9.15 -14.22 -4.51
C PRO A 21 10.45 -14.69 -3.87
N ALA A 22 11.57 -14.30 -4.49
CA ALA A 22 12.89 -14.51 -3.94
C ALA A 22 12.82 -14.04 -2.50
N GLY A 23 12.97 -14.97 -1.55
CA GLY A 23 12.98 -14.67 -0.14
C GLY A 23 13.94 -13.52 0.06
N ALA A 24 13.41 -12.36 0.42
CA ALA A 24 14.23 -11.23 0.80
C ALA A 24 15.10 -11.76 1.93
N ALA A 25 16.39 -11.89 1.66
CA ALA A 25 17.36 -12.27 2.66
C ALA A 25 17.15 -11.30 3.82
N ALA A 26 16.76 -11.85 4.97
CA ALA A 26 16.61 -11.09 6.20
C ALA A 26 17.90 -10.30 6.38
N GLY A 27 17.80 -8.97 6.26
CA GLY A 27 18.92 -8.08 6.49
C GLY A 27 19.50 -8.44 7.85
N ALA A 28 20.77 -8.83 7.87
CA ALA A 28 21.46 -9.25 9.07
C ALA A 28 21.17 -8.22 10.18
N ALA A 29 20.49 -8.67 11.24
CA ALA A 29 20.27 -7.87 12.42
C ALA A 29 21.64 -7.40 12.92
N GLY A 30 21.92 -6.11 12.80
CA GLY A 30 23.08 -5.49 13.42
C GLY A 30 23.06 -5.83 14.91
N GLY A 31 24.23 -6.00 15.53
CA GLY A 31 24.40 -6.40 16.94
C GLY A 31 23.94 -5.36 17.97
N GLY A 32 22.87 -4.64 17.69
CA GLY A 32 22.21 -3.71 18.59
C GLY A 32 21.27 -4.42 19.56
N GLN A 33 20.80 -3.67 20.56
CA GLN A 33 19.96 -4.18 21.63
C GLN A 33 18.52 -4.39 21.14
N LYS A 34 17.90 -5.54 21.40
CA LYS A 34 16.46 -5.70 21.15
C LYS A 34 15.64 -4.90 22.16
N VAL A 35 14.51 -4.37 21.73
CA VAL A 35 13.58 -3.66 22.61
C VAL A 35 12.87 -4.66 23.53
N ASP A 36 12.84 -4.38 24.83
CA ASP A 36 11.97 -5.08 25.79
C ASP A 36 10.60 -4.37 25.84
N PRO A 37 9.51 -5.03 25.40
CA PRO A 37 8.17 -4.47 25.46
C PRO A 37 7.74 -4.04 26.87
N ALA A 38 8.24 -4.67 27.93
CA ALA A 38 7.89 -4.34 29.31
C ALA A 38 8.46 -2.99 29.76
N THR A 39 9.50 -2.49 29.10
CA THR A 39 10.13 -1.19 29.41
C THR A 39 9.91 -0.16 28.30
N ALA A 40 9.16 -0.50 27.25
CA ALA A 40 8.92 0.39 26.13
C ALA A 40 8.02 1.57 26.53
N GLY A 41 8.39 2.77 26.06
CA GLY A 41 7.58 3.98 26.21
C GLY A 41 6.45 4.06 25.17
N ASN A 42 5.38 4.78 25.51
CA ASN A 42 4.29 5.08 24.59
C ASN A 42 4.43 6.48 24.02
N VAL A 43 4.17 6.63 22.72
CA VAL A 43 4.05 7.93 22.04
C VAL A 43 2.57 8.16 21.75
N THR A 44 2.02 9.26 22.28
CA THR A 44 0.63 9.66 22.04
C THR A 44 0.59 11.12 21.64
N GLY A 45 -0.29 11.48 20.70
CA GLY A 45 -0.46 12.86 20.27
C GLY A 45 -1.61 13.00 19.27
N VAL A 46 -1.92 14.24 18.92
CA VAL A 46 -2.91 14.60 17.90
C VAL A 46 -2.20 15.44 16.84
N ALA A 47 -2.36 15.07 15.58
CA ALA A 47 -1.91 15.89 14.46
C ALA A 47 -3.03 16.85 14.07
N THR A 48 -2.72 18.14 14.02
CA THR A 48 -3.68 19.19 13.66
C THR A 48 -3.19 20.02 12.48
N ILE A 49 -4.12 20.64 11.77
CA ILE A 49 -3.84 21.66 10.76
C ILE A 49 -4.13 23.05 11.32
N ASP A 50 -3.26 24.01 10.98
CA ASP A 50 -3.52 25.42 11.22
C ASP A 50 -4.33 26.03 10.07
N GLY A 51 -5.35 26.80 10.44
CA GLY A 51 -6.27 27.41 9.47
C GLY A 51 -7.25 26.42 8.84
N THR A 52 -7.91 26.86 7.77
CA THR A 52 -8.91 26.06 7.07
C THR A 52 -8.25 25.25 5.95
N ALA A 53 -8.38 23.92 6.00
CA ALA A 53 -7.91 23.07 4.91
C ALA A 53 -8.64 23.37 3.58
N PRO A 54 -7.96 23.31 2.44
CA PRO A 54 -8.62 23.31 1.14
C PRO A 54 -9.66 22.19 1.02
N LYS A 55 -10.69 22.41 0.21
CA LYS A 55 -11.65 21.36 -0.11
C LYS A 55 -10.97 20.29 -0.96
N ASN A 56 -11.22 19.03 -0.63
CA ASN A 56 -10.80 17.92 -1.48
C ASN A 56 -11.62 17.89 -2.77
N GLU A 57 -10.94 17.70 -3.89
CA GLU A 57 -11.60 17.57 -5.19
C GLU A 57 -12.32 16.21 -5.32
N PRO A 58 -13.42 16.13 -6.08
CA PRO A 58 -14.04 14.87 -6.42
C PRO A 58 -13.13 13.97 -7.27
N ILE A 59 -13.15 12.67 -6.99
CA ILE A 59 -12.49 11.66 -7.80
C ILE A 59 -13.42 11.30 -8.97
N LYS A 60 -12.88 11.38 -10.19
CA LYS A 60 -13.59 10.98 -11.41
C LYS A 60 -13.54 9.47 -11.57
N MET A 61 -14.58 8.78 -11.12
CA MET A 61 -14.70 7.31 -11.18
C MET A 61 -15.26 6.77 -12.51
N ASN A 62 -15.59 7.65 -13.45
CA ASN A 62 -16.33 7.30 -14.68
C ASN A 62 -15.51 6.56 -15.75
N ALA A 63 -14.24 6.23 -15.47
CA ALA A 63 -13.43 5.39 -16.35
C ALA A 63 -13.89 3.92 -16.34
N ASP A 64 -14.51 3.46 -15.24
CA ASP A 64 -15.08 2.12 -15.12
C ASP A 64 -16.51 2.22 -14.53
N PRO A 65 -17.56 1.73 -15.24
CA PRO A 65 -18.93 1.75 -14.73
C PRO A 65 -19.13 0.91 -13.46
N VAL A 66 -18.30 -0.10 -13.20
CA VAL A 66 -18.31 -0.85 -11.94
C VAL A 66 -17.96 0.09 -10.79
N CYS A 67 -16.94 0.94 -10.96
CA CYS A 67 -16.56 1.90 -9.93
C CYS A 67 -17.64 2.92 -9.63
N VAL A 68 -18.36 3.41 -10.66
CA VAL A 68 -19.50 4.31 -10.45
C VAL A 68 -20.62 3.64 -9.64
N ARG A 69 -20.81 2.33 -9.82
CA ARG A 69 -21.84 1.55 -9.12
C ARG A 69 -21.44 1.19 -7.69
N GLU A 70 -20.20 0.73 -7.48
CA GLU A 70 -19.73 0.26 -6.17
C GLU A 70 -19.37 1.43 -5.25
N ALA A 71 -18.76 2.49 -5.78
CA ALA A 71 -18.43 3.68 -5.01
C ALA A 71 -19.69 4.51 -4.74
N LYS A 72 -20.27 4.34 -3.55
CA LYS A 72 -21.49 5.05 -3.14
C LYS A 72 -21.22 6.54 -2.97
N GLY A 73 -22.02 7.37 -3.63
CA GLY A 73 -21.97 8.83 -3.50
C GLY A 73 -20.71 9.47 -4.08
N VAL A 74 -20.59 10.79 -3.91
CA VAL A 74 -19.42 11.53 -4.40
C VAL A 74 -18.19 11.11 -3.61
N GLN A 75 -17.23 10.51 -4.30
CA GLN A 75 -15.93 10.18 -3.76
C GLN A 75 -15.04 11.42 -3.80
N LEU A 76 -14.50 11.83 -2.66
CA LEU A 76 -13.54 12.92 -2.58
C LEU A 76 -12.12 12.35 -2.43
N GLN A 77 -11.14 13.11 -2.91
CA GLN A 77 -9.74 12.92 -2.54
C GLN A 77 -9.59 12.96 -1.02
N GLU A 78 -8.54 12.32 -0.50
CA GLU A 78 -8.22 12.30 0.93
C GLU A 78 -6.97 13.12 1.25
N THR A 79 -6.65 14.10 0.40
CA THR A 79 -5.51 15.01 0.58
C THR A 79 -5.55 15.71 1.94
N TYR A 80 -6.74 16.17 2.34
CA TYR A 80 -7.01 16.72 3.67
C TYR A 80 -8.17 15.98 4.32
N LEU A 81 -7.89 14.96 5.13
CA LEU A 81 -8.92 14.30 5.93
C LEU A 81 -9.06 15.03 7.28
N VAL A 82 -9.88 16.07 7.32
CA VAL A 82 -10.07 16.89 8.53
C VAL A 82 -11.24 16.38 9.37
N GLY A 83 -11.04 16.28 10.68
CA GLY A 83 -12.06 15.89 11.64
C GLY A 83 -13.20 16.91 11.76
N ALA A 84 -14.28 16.50 12.42
CA ALA A 84 -15.46 17.35 12.61
C ALA A 84 -15.20 18.61 13.45
N ASP A 85 -14.10 18.62 14.22
CA ASP A 85 -13.61 19.80 14.95
C ASP A 85 -12.98 20.87 14.05
N GLY A 86 -12.81 20.57 12.76
CA GLY A 86 -12.19 21.45 11.77
C GLY A 86 -10.67 21.57 11.90
N LYS A 87 -10.02 20.77 12.74
CA LYS A 87 -8.58 20.90 13.05
C LYS A 87 -7.81 19.59 13.06
N SER A 88 -8.40 18.50 13.55
CA SER A 88 -7.70 17.21 13.64
C SER A 88 -7.50 16.61 12.25
N LEU A 89 -6.37 15.95 12.02
CA LEU A 89 -6.06 15.27 10.77
C LEU A 89 -6.14 13.74 10.92
N GLY A 90 -6.84 13.11 9.97
CA GLY A 90 -6.78 11.68 9.70
C GLY A 90 -5.71 11.33 8.67
N ASN A 91 -5.47 10.03 8.46
CA ASN A 91 -4.47 9.51 7.50
C ASN A 91 -3.05 10.07 7.74
N VAL A 92 -2.65 10.25 9.00
CA VAL A 92 -1.32 10.76 9.36
C VAL A 92 -0.37 9.60 9.64
N PHE A 93 0.79 9.60 8.99
CA PHE A 93 1.88 8.67 9.27
C PHE A 93 2.95 9.33 10.14
N VAL A 94 3.19 8.76 11.32
CA VAL A 94 4.22 9.22 12.27
C VAL A 94 5.28 8.15 12.41
N TYR A 95 6.55 8.53 12.31
CA TYR A 95 7.68 7.65 12.57
C TYR A 95 8.75 8.37 13.40
N VAL A 96 9.44 7.60 14.24
CA VAL A 96 10.58 8.10 15.01
C VAL A 96 11.84 7.91 14.18
N LYS A 97 12.48 9.01 13.81
CA LYS A 97 13.66 9.01 12.92
C LYS A 97 14.99 8.82 13.68
N ASP A 98 15.08 9.34 14.89
CA ASP A 98 16.29 9.40 15.72
C ASP A 98 15.90 9.40 17.22
N GLY A 99 16.87 9.24 18.12
CA GLY A 99 16.71 9.23 19.57
C GLY A 99 16.60 7.83 20.16
N LEU A 100 16.74 6.79 19.33
CA LEU A 100 16.55 5.39 19.70
C LEU A 100 17.86 4.60 19.85
N GLY A 101 19.02 5.27 19.84
CA GLY A 101 20.31 4.63 20.08
C GLY A 101 20.60 3.46 19.12
N ASN A 102 21.14 2.37 19.66
CA ASN A 102 21.47 1.15 18.91
C ASN A 102 20.38 0.08 19.06
N TYR A 103 19.12 0.45 19.31
CA TYR A 103 18.04 -0.52 19.38
C TYR A 103 17.73 -1.11 18.00
N VAL A 104 17.40 -2.41 17.98
CA VAL A 104 16.97 -3.15 16.80
C VAL A 104 15.49 -3.47 16.93
N TYR A 105 14.75 -3.25 15.85
CA TYR A 105 13.33 -3.48 15.74
C TYR A 105 13.08 -4.62 14.76
N ASP A 106 12.46 -5.69 15.24
CA ASP A 106 12.18 -6.84 14.39
C ASP A 106 11.18 -6.49 13.30
N GLN A 107 11.39 -7.07 12.12
CA GLN A 107 10.43 -7.00 11.03
C GLN A 107 9.13 -7.73 11.46
N PRO A 108 7.95 -7.13 11.29
CA PRO A 108 6.70 -7.83 11.51
C PRO A 108 6.61 -9.09 10.63
N THR A 109 6.14 -10.19 11.22
CA THR A 109 5.87 -11.44 10.50
C THR A 109 4.57 -11.38 9.70
N ASP A 110 3.63 -10.55 10.14
CA ASP A 110 2.38 -10.32 9.44
C ASP A 110 2.57 -9.38 8.25
N SER A 111 1.93 -9.71 7.14
CA SER A 111 1.95 -8.86 5.95
C SER A 111 1.24 -7.52 6.20
N ALA A 112 1.79 -6.43 5.67
CA ALA A 112 1.06 -5.18 5.54
C ALA A 112 0.00 -5.34 4.44
N LYS A 113 -1.27 -5.03 4.73
CA LYS A 113 -2.37 -5.25 3.79
C LYS A 113 -2.93 -3.93 3.28
N ILE A 114 -3.16 -3.88 1.97
CA ILE A 114 -3.94 -2.82 1.32
C ILE A 114 -4.94 -3.46 0.37
N ASP A 115 -6.19 -3.03 0.41
CA ASP A 115 -7.30 -3.61 -0.34
C ASP A 115 -7.94 -2.57 -1.26
N GLN A 116 -8.20 -2.96 -2.49
CA GLN A 116 -9.06 -2.21 -3.39
C GLN A 116 -10.50 -2.65 -3.19
N LYS A 117 -11.29 -1.75 -2.61
CA LYS A 117 -12.69 -1.97 -2.34
C LYS A 117 -13.47 -0.69 -2.56
N GLU A 118 -14.58 -0.79 -3.29
CA GLU A 118 -15.37 0.33 -3.79
C GLU A 118 -14.51 1.28 -4.65
N CYS A 119 -13.59 0.71 -5.42
CA CYS A 119 -12.58 1.38 -6.25
C CYS A 119 -11.71 2.37 -5.48
N ARG A 120 -11.42 2.06 -4.22
CA ARG A 120 -10.56 2.83 -3.32
C ARG A 120 -9.58 1.90 -2.62
N TYR A 121 -8.35 2.37 -2.47
CA TYR A 121 -7.36 1.70 -1.64
C TYR A 121 -7.64 1.95 -0.15
N ARG A 122 -7.66 0.88 0.64
CA ARG A 122 -7.83 0.92 2.10
C ARG A 122 -6.78 0.06 2.80
N PRO A 123 -6.11 0.57 3.84
CA PRO A 123 -6.15 1.96 4.31
C PRO A 123 -5.50 2.92 3.29
N HIS A 124 -5.89 4.21 3.32
CA HIS A 124 -5.31 5.23 2.44
C HIS A 124 -3.83 5.50 2.75
N VAL A 125 -3.46 5.41 4.04
CA VAL A 125 -2.10 5.54 4.54
C VAL A 125 -1.80 4.36 5.47
N PHE A 126 -0.64 3.74 5.30
CA PHE A 126 -0.17 2.66 6.16
C PHE A 126 1.35 2.72 6.33
N GLY A 127 1.83 2.11 7.41
CA GLY A 127 3.23 1.90 7.68
C GLY A 127 3.65 0.46 7.42
N MET A 128 4.89 0.28 7.00
CA MET A 128 5.53 -1.03 6.94
C MET A 128 7.02 -0.93 7.25
N ARG A 129 7.65 -2.06 7.60
CA ARG A 129 9.11 -2.16 7.74
C ARG A 129 9.77 -2.61 6.45
N VAL A 130 11.03 -2.25 6.27
CA VAL A 130 11.88 -2.82 5.21
C VAL A 130 11.89 -4.34 5.34
N GLY A 131 11.73 -5.04 4.22
CA GLY A 131 11.65 -6.49 4.16
C GLY A 131 10.28 -7.09 4.49
N GLN A 132 9.35 -6.33 5.08
CA GLN A 132 7.99 -6.79 5.37
C GLN A 132 7.24 -7.07 4.06
N THR A 133 6.56 -8.22 3.99
CA THR A 133 5.68 -8.54 2.86
C THR A 133 4.50 -7.58 2.83
N VAL A 134 4.19 -7.07 1.63
CA VAL A 134 2.95 -6.35 1.36
C VAL A 134 1.99 -7.24 0.57
N GLU A 135 0.76 -7.35 1.06
CA GLU A 135 -0.34 -8.04 0.39
C GLU A 135 -1.29 -6.99 -0.18
N ILE A 136 -1.49 -7.02 -1.50
CA ILE A 136 -2.39 -6.10 -2.18
C ILE A 136 -3.59 -6.88 -2.69
N LEU A 137 -4.75 -6.57 -2.12
CA LEU A 137 -6.01 -7.23 -2.39
C LEU A 137 -6.86 -6.44 -3.38
N ASN A 138 -7.72 -7.17 -4.09
CA ASN A 138 -8.78 -6.60 -4.90
C ASN A 138 -10.09 -7.29 -4.51
N SER A 139 -10.91 -6.57 -3.75
CA SER A 139 -12.24 -7.01 -3.32
C SER A 139 -13.36 -6.46 -4.22
N ASP A 140 -13.01 -5.68 -5.25
CA ASP A 140 -13.98 -5.15 -6.21
C ASP A 140 -14.33 -6.17 -7.29
N PRO A 141 -15.57 -6.15 -7.83
CA PRO A 141 -15.99 -6.99 -8.95
C PRO A 141 -15.51 -6.44 -10.30
N THR A 142 -14.34 -5.81 -10.34
CA THR A 142 -13.64 -5.36 -11.55
C THR A 142 -12.13 -5.58 -11.38
N LEU A 143 -11.40 -5.66 -12.50
CA LEU A 143 -9.96 -5.84 -12.46
C LEU A 143 -9.26 -4.51 -12.18
N HIS A 144 -8.39 -4.52 -11.18
CA HIS A 144 -7.48 -3.43 -10.91
C HIS A 144 -6.04 -3.87 -11.13
N ASN A 145 -5.19 -2.91 -11.50
CA ASN A 145 -3.74 -3.07 -11.48
C ASN A 145 -3.14 -2.01 -10.56
N ILE A 146 -1.93 -2.24 -10.07
CA ILE A 146 -1.22 -1.32 -9.19
C ILE A 146 -0.10 -0.68 -9.98
N HIS A 147 -0.06 0.66 -9.95
CA HIS A 147 1.04 1.43 -10.52
C HIS A 147 1.61 2.34 -9.45
N ALA A 148 2.76 1.96 -8.91
CA ALA A 148 3.49 2.78 -7.95
C ALA A 148 4.44 3.73 -8.70
N MET A 149 4.44 5.00 -8.33
CA MET A 149 5.31 6.05 -8.89
C MET A 149 6.20 6.63 -7.79
N PRO A 150 7.17 5.87 -7.24
CA PRO A 150 8.05 6.38 -6.20
C PRO A 150 8.99 7.46 -6.77
N THR A 151 9.10 8.59 -6.08
CA THR A 151 9.97 9.71 -6.47
C THR A 151 11.23 9.83 -5.59
N ALA A 152 11.19 9.31 -4.38
CA ALA A 152 12.33 9.24 -3.46
C ALA A 152 12.19 8.03 -2.54
N ASN A 153 13.30 7.31 -2.36
CA ASN A 153 13.44 6.31 -1.31
C ASN A 153 14.31 6.95 -0.22
N GLN A 154 13.77 7.14 0.97
CA GLN A 154 14.54 7.59 2.14
C GLN A 154 14.88 6.41 3.04
#